data_AF-A0A7S1DVW4-F1
#
_entry.id   AF-A0A7S1DVW4-F1
#
_cell.length_a   1.000
_cell.length_b   1.000
_cell.length_c   1.000
_cell.angle_alpha   90.00
_cell.angle_beta   90.00
_cell.angle_gamma   90.00
#
_symmetry.space_group_name_H-M   'P 1'
#
loop_
_entity.id
_entity.type
_entity.pdbx_description
1 polymer ?
#
loop_
_entity_poly.entity_id
_entity_poly.type
_entity_poly.pdbx_seq_one_letter_code
_entity_poly.pdbx_strand_id
1 'polypeptide(L)'
;SSPQAAADFATRVLGEREQRTCETCTKTQTTPGVGLTPVIQEEYETKLQALQGLVTGSTPMTVANLEAAGSNSLPITRGVIEALRDEPDQDLLGKRLASEAALSSVLEKALLL
;
A
#
# COMPACT_ATOMS: atom_id res chain seq x y z
N SER A 1 4.07 -9.03 9.46
CA SER A 1 5.18 -8.07 9.33
C SER A 1 6.40 -8.57 10.08
N SER A 2 7.61 -8.39 9.55
CA SER A 2 8.87 -8.67 10.26
C SER A 2 9.52 -7.35 10.72
N PRO A 3 10.39 -7.38 11.77
CA PRO A 3 11.12 -6.18 12.19
C PRO A 3 11.92 -5.54 11.05
N GLN A 4 12.54 -6.35 10.17
CA GLN A 4 13.29 -5.84 9.02
C GLN A 4 12.37 -5.09 8.04
N ALA A 5 11.18 -5.63 7.74
CA ALA A 5 10.24 -4.96 6.84
C ALA A 5 9.75 -3.61 7.39
N ALA A 6 9.60 -3.49 8.71
CA ALA A 6 9.27 -2.21 9.35
C ALA A 6 10.43 -1.21 9.25
N ALA A 7 11.67 -1.66 9.48
CA ALA A 7 12.86 -0.83 9.32
C ALA A 7 13.04 -0.34 7.87
N ASP A 8 12.88 -1.22 6.89
CA ASP A 8 12.98 -0.87 5.47
C ASP A 8 11.91 0.17 5.08
N PHE A 9 10.68 0.01 5.59
CA PHE A 9 9.61 0.99 5.40
C PHE A 9 9.93 2.33 6.08
N ALA A 10 10.46 2.32 7.31
CA ALA A 10 10.88 3.52 8.04
C ALA A 10 11.97 4.28 7.28
N THR A 11 13.05 3.61 6.87
CA THR A 11 14.13 4.22 6.10
C THR A 11 13.63 4.77 4.77
N ARG A 12 12.70 4.08 4.10
CA ARG A 12 12.10 4.58 2.87
C ARG A 12 11.28 5.86 3.08
N VAL A 13 10.43 5.91 4.10
CA VAL A 13 9.51 7.03 4.34
C VAL A 13 10.22 8.22 5.00
N LEU A 14 10.95 7.95 6.08
CA LEU A 14 11.57 8.97 6.95
C LEU A 14 13.00 9.31 6.52
N GLY A 15 13.67 8.39 5.83
CA GLY A 15 15.11 8.45 5.60
C GLY A 15 15.89 7.88 6.78
N GLU A 16 17.21 7.91 6.64
CA GLU A 16 18.15 7.40 7.64
C GLU A 16 19.42 8.24 7.66
N ARG A 17 20.03 8.33 8.85
CA ARG A 17 21.38 8.85 9.02
C ARG A 17 22.22 7.83 9.79
N GLU A 18 23.16 7.21 9.10
CA GLU A 18 24.12 6.28 9.70
C GLU A 18 25.34 7.06 10.17
N GLN A 19 25.77 6.78 11.42
CA GLN A 19 26.98 7.35 12.01
C GLN A 19 27.96 6.22 12.29
N ARG A 20 29.11 6.26 11.65
CA ARG A 20 30.17 5.25 11.81
C ARG A 20 31.29 5.82 12.67
N THR A 21 31.74 5.03 13.64
CA THR A 21 32.81 5.39 14.59
C THR A 21 34.21 4.98 14.13
N CYS A 22 34.36 4.38 12.94
CA CYS A 22 35.65 3.98 12.39
C CYS A 22 36.56 5.16 12.01
N GLU A 23 37.87 4.96 12.10
CA GLU A 23 38.86 6.02 11.86
C GLU A 23 39.07 6.33 10.36
N THR A 24 38.92 5.32 9.48
CA THR A 24 39.25 5.42 8.05
C THR A 24 38.03 5.29 7.12
N CYS A 25 36.83 5.52 7.63
CA CYS A 25 35.59 5.39 6.87
C CYS A 25 34.84 6.72 6.73
N THR A 26 33.91 6.79 5.78
CA THR A 26 32.93 7.88 5.72
C THR A 26 32.08 7.85 7.00
N LYS A 27 32.26 8.87 7.86
CA LYS A 27 31.68 8.91 9.21
C LYS A 27 30.17 9.09 9.23
N THR A 28 29.61 9.78 8.24
CA THR A 28 28.17 10.02 8.14
C THR A 28 27.69 9.63 6.75
N GLN A 29 26.68 8.76 6.70
CA GLN A 29 25.94 8.44 5.49
C GLN A 29 24.48 8.81 5.71
N THR A 30 23.87 9.50 4.75
CA THR A 30 22.48 9.95 4.84
C THR A 30 21.70 9.44 3.63
N THR A 31 20.57 8.79 3.90
CA THR A 31 19.61 8.37 2.89
C THR A 31 18.34 9.20 3.07
N PRO A 32 17.97 10.07 2.12
CA PRO A 32 16.72 10.83 2.20
C PRO A 32 15.51 9.91 2.08
N GLY A 33 14.46 10.19 2.88
CA GLY A 33 13.17 9.54 2.73
C GLY A 33 12.36 10.14 1.57
N VAL A 34 11.44 9.35 1.02
CA VAL A 34 10.50 9.80 -0.04
C VAL A 34 9.19 10.36 0.52
N GLY A 35 8.94 10.17 1.83
CA GLY A 35 7.66 10.50 2.46
C GLY A 35 6.55 9.49 2.15
N LEU A 36 5.37 9.70 2.74
CA LEU A 36 4.24 8.77 2.57
C LEU A 36 3.54 8.92 1.23
N THR A 37 3.46 10.14 0.67
CA THR A 37 2.67 10.40 -0.55
C THR A 37 3.09 9.53 -1.74
N PRO A 38 4.39 9.39 -2.08
CA PRO A 38 4.80 8.49 -3.17
C PRO A 38 4.48 7.02 -2.87
N VAL A 39 4.60 6.60 -1.61
CA VAL A 39 4.28 5.23 -1.20
C VAL A 39 2.77 4.94 -1.30
N ILE A 40 1.92 5.92 -0.96
CA ILE A 40 0.46 5.83 -1.14
C ILE A 40 0.11 5.71 -2.62
N GLN A 41 0.80 6.45 -3.50
CA GLN A 41 0.56 6.39 -4.94
C GLN A 41 0.89 5.01 -5.53
N GLU A 42 2.00 4.40 -5.12
CA GLU A 42 2.36 3.04 -5.54
C GLU A 42 1.38 1.98 -5.02
N GLU A 43 0.97 2.11 -3.75
CA GLU A 43 -0.04 1.22 -3.18
C GLU A 43 -1.38 1.41 -3.91
N TYR A 44 -1.75 2.64 -4.26
CA TYR A 44 -2.97 2.93 -5.04
C TYR A 44 -2.97 2.21 -6.39
N GLU A 45 -1.88 2.27 -7.14
CA GLU A 45 -1.76 1.57 -8.43
C GLU A 45 -1.93 0.05 -8.25
N THR A 46 -1.33 -0.50 -7.19
CA THR A 46 -1.46 -1.91 -6.83
C THR A 46 -2.91 -2.29 -6.48
N LYS A 47 -3.58 -1.50 -5.64
CA LYS A 47 -4.99 -1.73 -5.23
C LYS A 47 -5.94 -1.57 -6.40
N LEU A 48 -5.70 -0.58 -7.26
CA LEU A 48 -6.51 -0.34 -8.45
C LEU A 48 -6.44 -1.53 -9.41
N GLN A 49 -5.24 -2.06 -9.67
CA GLN A 49 -5.07 -3.22 -10.54
C GLN A 49 -5.77 -4.46 -9.96
N ALA A 50 -5.63 -4.71 -8.66
CA ALA A 50 -6.31 -5.82 -7.99
C ALA A 50 -7.84 -5.68 -8.08
N LEU A 51 -8.38 -4.50 -7.80
CA LEU A 51 -9.80 -4.18 -7.93
C LEU A 51 -10.31 -4.37 -9.36
N GLN A 52 -9.60 -3.87 -10.36
CA GLN A 52 -9.96 -4.04 -11.77
C GLN A 52 -9.99 -5.52 -12.16
N GLY A 53 -9.03 -6.31 -11.69
CA GLY A 53 -9.01 -7.75 -11.93
C GLY A 53 -10.26 -8.45 -11.38
N LEU A 54 -10.68 -8.06 -10.17
CA LEU A 54 -11.89 -8.58 -9.53
C LEU A 54 -13.16 -8.10 -10.24
N VAL A 55 -13.30 -6.80 -10.53
CA VAL A 55 -14.50 -6.23 -11.16
C VAL A 55 -14.70 -6.79 -12.57
N THR A 56 -13.66 -6.86 -13.39
CA THR A 56 -13.73 -7.43 -14.76
C THR A 56 -13.93 -8.94 -14.79
N GLY A 57 -13.70 -9.63 -13.66
CA GLY A 57 -13.79 -11.08 -13.57
C GLY A 57 -12.59 -11.84 -14.15
N SER A 58 -11.52 -11.13 -14.54
CA SER A 58 -10.24 -11.74 -14.94
C SER A 58 -9.52 -12.42 -13.77
N THR A 59 -9.84 -12.02 -12.54
CA THR A 59 -9.32 -12.61 -11.30
C THR A 59 -10.46 -13.18 -10.46
N PRO A 60 -10.36 -14.42 -9.95
CA PRO A 60 -11.42 -15.02 -9.13
C PRO A 60 -11.51 -14.32 -7.76
N MET A 61 -12.72 -14.21 -7.20
CA MET A 61 -12.99 -13.62 -5.88
C MET A 61 -12.65 -14.60 -4.73
N THR A 62 -11.39 -15.03 -4.66
CA THR A 62 -10.84 -15.78 -3.52
C THR A 62 -10.59 -14.83 -2.36
N VAL A 63 -10.47 -15.36 -1.14
CA VAL A 63 -10.15 -14.57 0.06
C VAL A 63 -8.84 -13.78 -0.15
N ALA A 64 -7.80 -14.44 -0.65
CA ALA A 64 -6.50 -13.79 -0.90
C ALA A 64 -6.59 -12.64 -1.91
N ASN A 65 -7.38 -12.77 -2.97
CA ASN A 65 -7.50 -11.71 -3.97
C ASN A 65 -8.34 -10.52 -3.45
N LEU A 66 -9.35 -10.80 -2.62
CA LEU A 66 -10.14 -9.77 -1.94
C LEU A 66 -9.30 -9.00 -0.91
N GLU A 67 -8.47 -9.70 -0.13
CA GLU A 67 -7.50 -9.10 0.79
C GLU A 67 -6.47 -8.24 0.05
N ALA A 68 -5.97 -8.72 -1.10
CA ALA A 68 -5.03 -7.96 -1.92
C ALA A 68 -5.61 -6.63 -2.43
N ALA A 69 -6.91 -6.59 -2.73
CA ALA A 69 -7.61 -5.39 -3.18
C ALA A 69 -7.97 -4.41 -2.04
N GLY A 70 -8.09 -4.91 -0.80
CA GLY A 70 -8.46 -4.11 0.37
C GLY A 70 -7.29 -3.77 1.30
N SER A 71 -7.61 -3.47 2.55
CA SER A 71 -6.66 -3.31 3.67
C SER A 71 -7.28 -3.90 4.94
N ASN A 72 -6.55 -3.92 6.07
CA ASN A 72 -7.11 -4.49 7.29
C ASN A 72 -8.24 -3.63 7.85
N SER A 73 -8.14 -2.29 7.80
CA SER A 73 -9.23 -1.41 8.22
C SER A 73 -10.29 -1.15 7.14
N LEU A 74 -10.02 -1.52 5.89
CA LEU A 74 -10.98 -1.41 4.79
C LEU A 74 -11.03 -2.73 3.99
N PRO A 75 -11.65 -3.79 4.56
CA PRO A 75 -11.75 -5.07 3.88
C PRO A 75 -12.72 -4.99 2.70
N ILE A 76 -12.30 -5.56 1.57
CA ILE A 76 -13.15 -5.69 0.38
C ILE A 76 -13.78 -7.07 0.38
N THR A 77 -15.10 -7.11 0.26
CA THR A 77 -15.86 -8.37 0.27
C THR A 77 -16.41 -8.68 -1.12
N ARG A 78 -16.85 -9.92 -1.32
CA ARG A 78 -17.54 -10.32 -2.55
C ARG A 78 -18.72 -9.39 -2.87
N GLY A 79 -19.55 -9.06 -1.87
CA GLY A 79 -20.71 -8.19 -2.05
C GLY A 79 -20.33 -6.78 -2.51
N VAL A 80 -19.18 -6.26 -2.07
CA VAL A 80 -18.66 -4.96 -2.56
C VAL A 80 -18.29 -5.04 -4.03
N ILE A 81 -17.61 -6.12 -4.46
CA ILE A 81 -17.24 -6.31 -5.86
C ILE A 81 -18.48 -6.51 -6.74
N GLU A 82 -19.45 -7.29 -6.29
CA GLU A 82 -20.71 -7.52 -7.01
C GLU A 82 -21.50 -6.21 -7.14
N ALA A 83 -21.66 -5.45 -6.05
CA ALA A 83 -22.30 -4.13 -6.11
C ALA A 83 -21.57 -3.16 -7.04
N LEU A 84 -20.23 -3.18 -7.03
CA LEU A 84 -19.43 -2.33 -7.91
C LEU A 84 -19.57 -2.71 -9.39
N ARG A 85 -19.76 -3.99 -9.72
CA ARG A 85 -20.01 -4.45 -11.10
C ARG A 85 -21.36 -3.99 -11.65
N ASP A 86 -22.35 -3.88 -10.78
CA ASP A 86 -23.70 -3.45 -11.15
C ASP A 86 -23.84 -1.92 -11.25
N GLU A 87 -22.80 -1.17 -10.87
CA GLU A 87 -22.81 0.28 -10.86
C GLU A 87 -22.45 0.89 -12.24
N PRO A 88 -23.23 1.86 -12.75
CA PRO A 88 -22.89 2.58 -13.98
C PRO A 88 -21.55 3.34 -13.91
N ASP A 89 -21.23 3.94 -12.76
CA ASP A 89 -20.00 4.71 -12.53
C ASP A 89 -18.86 3.86 -11.91
N GLN A 90 -18.84 2.55 -12.17
CA GLN A 90 -17.89 1.60 -11.55
C GLN A 90 -16.41 1.99 -11.70
N ASP A 91 -16.01 2.66 -12.79
CA ASP A 91 -14.61 3.11 -12.98
C ASP A 91 -14.24 4.20 -11.97
N LEU A 92 -15.12 5.19 -11.77
CA LEU A 92 -14.90 6.27 -10.81
C LEU A 92 -14.93 5.73 -9.38
N LEU A 93 -15.94 4.90 -9.05
CA LEU A 93 -16.06 4.33 -7.71
C LEU A 93 -14.91 3.36 -7.41
N GLY A 94 -14.48 2.57 -8.38
CA GLY A 94 -13.33 1.67 -8.25
C GLY A 94 -12.04 2.42 -7.97
N LYS A 95 -11.80 3.56 -8.66
CA LYS A 95 -10.65 4.43 -8.37
C LYS A 95 -10.71 5.04 -6.96
N ARG A 96 -11.88 5.50 -6.51
CA ARG A 96 -12.04 6.03 -5.15
C ARG A 96 -11.78 4.95 -4.10
N LEU A 97 -12.39 3.78 -4.27
CA LEU A 97 -12.22 2.64 -3.37
C LEU A 97 -10.75 2.19 -3.30
N ALA A 98 -10.05 2.15 -4.44
CA ALA A 98 -8.62 1.86 -4.48
C ALA A 98 -7.80 2.89 -3.71
N SER A 99 -8.14 4.19 -3.82
CA SER A 99 -7.45 5.27 -3.11
C SER A 99 -7.64 5.17 -1.60
N GLU A 100 -8.85 4.87 -1.15
CA GLU A 100 -9.15 4.67 0.28
C GLU A 100 -8.45 3.44 0.85
N ALA A 101 -8.48 2.31 0.13
CA ALA A 101 -7.80 1.08 0.52
C ALA A 101 -6.28 1.28 0.59
N ALA A 102 -5.69 2.01 -0.37
CA ALA A 102 -4.27 2.30 -0.40
C ALA A 102 -3.83 3.22 0.75
N LEU A 103 -4.59 4.29 0.99
CA LEU A 103 -4.36 5.19 2.12
C LEU A 103 -4.42 4.41 3.43
N SER A 104 -5.46 3.60 3.64
CA SER A 104 -5.61 2.74 4.82
C SER A 104 -4.41 1.80 4.99
N SER A 105 -4.05 1.05 3.95
CA SER A 105 -2.91 0.11 3.96
C SER A 105 -1.58 0.79 4.34
N VAL A 106 -1.30 1.97 3.80
CA VAL A 106 -0.06 2.70 4.11
C VAL A 106 -0.08 3.28 5.51
N LEU A 107 -1.21 3.83 5.97
CA LEU A 107 -1.34 4.35 7.33
C LEU A 107 -1.20 3.25 8.38
N GLU A 108 -1.75 2.06 8.14
CA GLU A 108 -1.56 0.89 8.99
C GLU A 108 -0.07 0.56 9.15
N LYS A 109 0.71 0.57 8.04
CA LYS A 109 2.17 0.34 8.08
C LYS A 109 2.91 1.45 8.83
N ALA A 110 2.48 2.71 8.63
CA ALA A 110 3.09 3.87 9.26
C ALA A 110 2.87 3.94 10.78
N LEU A 111 1.72 3.48 11.27
CA LEU A 111 1.41 3.41 12.70
C LEU A 111 2.18 2.31 13.45
N LEU A 112 2.82 1.40 12.72
CA LEU A 112 3.68 0.35 13.28
C LEU A 112 5.16 0.75 13.36
N LEU A 113 5.51 1.96 12.91
CA LEU A 113 6.84 2.56 13.06
C LEU A 113 7.01 3.15 14.46
#